data_AF-A0A8H5BK63-F1
#
_entry.id   AF-A0A8H5BK63-F1
#
_cell.length_a   1.000
_cell.length_b   1.000
_cell.length_c   1.000
_cell.angle_alpha   90.00
_cell.angle_beta   90.00
_cell.angle_gamma   90.00
#
_symmetry.space_group_name_H-M   'P 1'
#
loop_
_entity.id
_entity.type
_entity.pdbx_description
1 polymer ?
#
loop_
_entity_poly.entity_id
_entity_poly.type
_entity_poly.pdbx_seq_one_letter_code
_entity_poly.pdbx_strand_id
1 'polypeptide(L)'
;MFSTTNTRIAALVVFLFISTVAHASSGDRAIEFVRCVSSCTTQRCDEFEETKPLSLQLTRWTCPDDCKYNCMHNVTDHAVTDGRAIHQYYGKWPFWRYAGMQEPASVIFSLANLWAHLVGFKQVRRKLSDSHPMKKLYLLWSVCSMNAWLWSAIFHTRDTPITEKLDYFSAGLAILNALYYTVIRLFHLYQPARPKLTSGTSISKPLTLLFIGIYAAHIYYLTSGPRFDYTYNTIFNLTLGVLHNLLWTLYALPSGLSLLRSRFPGRPRGYRPSFASKAGLFVALTTAATALEVFDFPPWGRVLDAHALWHAATAPIAYFWYQFLVQDALDQSWREPLLREHRT
;
A
#
# COMPACT_ATOMS: atom_id res chain seq x y z
N MET A 1 41.82 1.43 20.59
CA MET A 1 40.44 1.82 20.94
C MET A 1 39.95 2.82 19.90
N PHE A 2 39.73 2.35 18.66
CA PHE A 2 39.16 3.14 17.58
C PHE A 2 37.71 2.70 17.38
N SER A 3 36.85 3.69 17.36
CA SER A 3 35.42 3.65 17.61
C SER A 3 34.63 2.85 16.58
N THR A 4 33.93 1.80 17.03
CA THR A 4 32.87 1.08 16.30
C THR A 4 31.71 1.98 15.82
N THR A 5 31.67 3.22 16.30
CA THR A 5 30.67 4.23 15.91
C THR A 5 30.97 4.83 14.54
N ASN A 6 32.25 4.92 14.14
CA ASN A 6 32.63 5.47 12.82
C ASN A 6 32.28 4.52 11.67
N THR A 7 32.32 3.20 11.91
CA THR A 7 31.95 2.18 10.92
C THR A 7 30.44 2.15 10.66
N ARG A 8 29.61 2.48 11.67
CA ARG A 8 28.14 2.56 11.54
C ARG A 8 27.68 3.83 10.83
N ILE A 9 28.36 4.95 11.08
CA ILE A 9 28.10 6.21 10.37
C ILE A 9 28.59 6.09 8.92
N ALA A 10 29.75 5.46 8.67
CA ALA A 10 30.21 5.18 7.32
C ALA A 10 29.25 4.25 6.55
N ALA A 11 28.68 3.22 7.18
CA ALA A 11 27.67 2.35 6.56
C ALA A 11 26.36 3.09 6.25
N LEU A 12 25.92 4.01 7.13
CA LEU A 12 24.75 4.86 6.90
C LEU A 12 24.98 5.90 5.79
N VAL A 13 26.18 6.46 5.69
CA VAL A 13 26.55 7.41 4.62
C VAL A 13 26.73 6.70 3.28
N VAL A 14 27.25 5.47 3.25
CA VAL A 14 27.32 4.64 2.02
C VAL A 14 25.91 4.25 1.55
N PHE A 15 24.97 4.00 2.46
CA PHE A 15 23.56 3.75 2.10
C PHE A 15 22.83 5.00 1.61
N LEU A 16 23.23 6.20 2.04
CA LEU A 16 22.66 7.48 1.61
C LEU A 16 23.23 8.00 0.29
N PHE A 17 24.33 7.42 -0.23
CA PHE A 17 25.01 7.86 -1.45
C PHE A 17 24.94 6.88 -2.63
N ILE A 18 24.04 5.89 -2.58
CA ILE A 18 23.64 5.21 -3.82
C ILE A 18 22.57 6.08 -4.49
N SER A 19 22.99 7.23 -5.04
CA SER A 19 22.28 7.87 -6.13
C SER A 19 22.37 6.92 -7.32
N THR A 20 21.48 5.92 -7.34
CA THR A 20 21.30 5.06 -8.50
C THR A 20 20.99 5.98 -9.67
N VAL A 21 21.88 6.01 -10.65
CA VAL A 21 21.53 6.51 -11.97
C VAL A 21 20.32 5.69 -12.38
N ALA A 22 19.14 6.32 -12.37
CA ALA A 22 17.90 5.66 -12.75
C ALA A 22 17.99 5.35 -14.23
N HIS A 23 18.53 4.17 -14.54
CA HIS A 23 18.53 3.66 -15.88
C HIS A 23 17.08 3.36 -16.27
N ALA A 24 16.70 3.73 -17.49
CA ALA A 24 15.45 3.25 -18.08
C ALA A 24 15.39 1.71 -18.03
N SER A 25 14.25 1.10 -18.33
CA SER A 25 14.23 -0.36 -18.38
C SER A 25 15.14 -0.87 -19.50
N SER A 26 15.63 -2.11 -19.40
CA SER A 26 16.50 -2.67 -20.44
C SER A 26 15.82 -2.73 -21.81
N GLY A 27 14.51 -2.98 -21.84
CA GLY A 27 13.68 -2.97 -23.05
C GLY A 27 13.57 -1.59 -23.70
N ASP A 28 13.53 -0.51 -22.90
CA ASP A 28 13.46 0.87 -23.40
C ASP A 28 14.72 1.27 -24.19
N ARG A 29 15.84 0.59 -23.92
CA ARG A 29 17.13 0.81 -24.58
C ARG A 29 17.37 -0.16 -25.74
N ALA A 30 16.51 -1.16 -25.94
CA ALA A 30 16.69 -2.16 -26.97
C ALA A 30 16.50 -1.53 -28.36
N ILE A 31 17.50 -1.69 -29.24
CA ILE A 31 17.50 -1.05 -30.57
C ILE A 31 16.31 -1.53 -31.41
N GLU A 32 16.00 -2.83 -31.35
CA GLU A 32 14.82 -3.43 -31.97
C GLU A 32 13.51 -2.78 -31.52
N PHE A 33 13.35 -2.51 -30.22
CA PHE A 33 12.18 -1.85 -29.67
C PHE A 33 12.07 -0.41 -30.16
N VAL A 34 13.14 0.39 -30.03
CA VAL A 34 13.16 1.80 -30.43
C VAL A 34 12.86 1.97 -31.92
N ARG A 35 13.48 1.15 -32.79
CA ARG A 35 13.23 1.17 -34.23
C ARG A 35 11.79 0.79 -34.57
N CYS A 36 11.27 -0.25 -33.92
CA CYS A 36 9.88 -0.68 -34.13
C CYS A 36 8.90 0.44 -33.76
N VAL A 37 9.06 1.09 -32.61
CA VAL A 37 8.16 2.17 -32.16
C VAL A 37 8.21 3.36 -33.12
N SER A 38 9.40 3.76 -33.56
CA SER A 38 9.56 4.83 -34.54
C SER A 38 8.85 4.49 -35.86
N SER A 39 9.05 3.29 -36.40
CA SER A 39 8.42 2.87 -37.65
C SER A 39 6.90 2.80 -37.54
N CYS A 40 6.40 2.19 -36.45
CA CYS A 40 4.97 2.07 -36.20
C CYS A 40 4.28 3.42 -36.10
N THR A 41 4.89 4.36 -35.36
CA THR A 41 4.30 5.70 -35.15
C THR A 41 4.18 6.47 -36.46
N THR A 42 5.15 6.36 -37.36
CA THR A 42 5.09 7.04 -38.67
C THR A 42 4.10 6.39 -39.63
N GLN A 43 3.92 5.07 -39.55
CA GLN A 43 3.18 4.32 -40.57
C GLN A 43 1.72 4.03 -40.21
N ARG A 44 1.38 3.94 -38.92
CA ARG A 44 0.09 3.37 -38.47
C ARG A 44 -0.81 4.31 -37.69
N CYS A 45 -0.36 5.54 -37.36
CA CYS A 45 -1.13 6.39 -36.46
C CYS A 45 -2.42 6.94 -37.06
N ASP A 46 -2.43 7.31 -38.34
CA ASP A 46 -3.64 7.83 -38.97
C ASP A 46 -4.73 6.74 -38.99
N GLU A 47 -4.38 5.54 -39.44
CA GLU A 47 -5.28 4.37 -39.45
C GLU A 47 -5.74 3.98 -38.03
N PHE A 48 -4.83 3.99 -37.05
CA PHE A 48 -5.16 3.64 -35.67
C PHE A 48 -6.20 4.61 -35.08
N GLU A 49 -6.04 5.91 -35.27
CA GLU A 49 -6.96 6.90 -34.69
C GLU A 49 -8.35 6.82 -35.31
N GLU A 50 -8.47 6.45 -36.59
CA GLU A 50 -9.74 6.22 -37.27
C GLU A 50 -10.44 4.92 -36.83
N THR A 51 -9.67 3.87 -36.54
CA THR A 51 -10.20 2.50 -36.36
C THR A 51 -10.12 1.98 -34.92
N LYS A 52 -9.55 2.74 -33.97
CA LYS A 52 -9.32 2.23 -32.61
C LYS A 52 -10.61 1.76 -31.92
N PRO A 53 -10.62 0.57 -31.30
CA PRO A 53 -11.78 0.04 -30.61
C PRO A 53 -12.28 0.95 -29.48
N LEU A 54 -13.59 0.93 -29.22
CA LEU A 54 -14.24 1.74 -28.16
C LEU A 54 -13.56 1.57 -26.79
N SER A 55 -13.11 0.36 -26.44
CA SER A 55 -12.37 0.13 -25.19
C SER A 55 -11.11 0.98 -25.09
N LEU A 56 -10.36 1.12 -26.17
CA LEU A 56 -9.14 1.93 -26.23
C LEU A 56 -9.46 3.42 -26.27
N GLN A 57 -10.59 3.81 -26.87
CA GLN A 57 -11.10 5.19 -26.82
C GLN A 57 -11.45 5.59 -25.38
N LEU A 58 -12.24 4.76 -24.68
CA LEU A 58 -12.69 5.02 -23.31
C LEU A 58 -11.53 5.07 -22.32
N THR A 59 -10.53 4.20 -22.50
CA THR A 59 -9.31 4.18 -21.68
C THR A 59 -8.21 5.12 -22.19
N ARG A 60 -8.51 5.93 -23.21
CA ARG A 60 -7.64 7.00 -23.74
C ARG A 60 -6.26 6.51 -24.17
N TRP A 61 -6.17 5.37 -24.83
CA TRP A 61 -4.94 4.96 -25.51
C TRP A 61 -4.71 5.82 -26.76
N THR A 62 -3.47 6.23 -26.94
CA THR A 62 -3.02 6.97 -28.12
C THR A 62 -2.28 6.03 -29.06
N CYS A 63 -2.16 6.38 -30.34
CA CYS A 63 -1.33 5.59 -31.26
C CYS A 63 0.09 5.33 -30.73
N PRO A 64 0.86 6.33 -30.22
CA PRO A 64 2.19 6.04 -29.67
C PRO A 64 2.20 5.00 -28.55
N ASP A 65 1.18 4.97 -27.71
CA ASP A 65 1.06 3.95 -26.65
C ASP A 65 0.77 2.56 -27.24
N ASP A 66 -0.04 2.50 -28.30
CA ASP A 66 -0.34 1.25 -28.99
C ASP A 66 0.87 0.71 -29.77
N CYS A 67 1.66 1.59 -30.39
CA CYS A 67 2.92 1.22 -31.01
C CYS A 67 3.93 0.67 -29.99
N LYS A 68 4.08 1.32 -28.83
CA LYS A 68 4.91 0.78 -27.73
C LYS A 68 4.42 -0.59 -27.29
N TYR A 69 3.11 -0.75 -27.13
CA TYR A 69 2.49 -2.02 -26.76
C TYR A 69 2.82 -3.15 -27.76
N ASN A 70 2.51 -2.96 -29.04
CA ASN A 70 2.74 -3.99 -30.06
C ASN A 70 4.24 -4.31 -30.22
N CYS A 71 5.10 -3.29 -30.23
CA CYS A 71 6.55 -3.48 -30.35
C CYS A 71 7.15 -4.20 -29.14
N MET A 72 6.71 -3.88 -27.93
CA MET A 72 7.09 -4.59 -26.71
C MET A 72 6.75 -6.08 -26.82
N HIS A 73 5.53 -6.41 -27.25
CA HIS A 73 5.11 -7.79 -27.42
C HIS A 73 5.91 -8.54 -28.49
N ASN A 74 6.11 -7.92 -29.66
CA ASN A 74 6.90 -8.50 -30.75
C ASN A 74 8.34 -8.83 -30.33
N VAL A 75 9.02 -7.88 -29.69
CA VAL A 75 10.38 -8.11 -29.17
C VAL A 75 10.40 -9.21 -28.11
N THR A 76 9.38 -9.24 -27.25
CA THR A 76 9.27 -10.30 -26.23
C THR A 76 9.00 -11.66 -26.86
N ASP A 77 8.19 -11.77 -27.91
CA ASP A 77 7.91 -13.03 -28.60
C ASP A 77 9.17 -13.62 -29.25
N HIS A 78 10.01 -12.77 -29.84
CA HIS A 78 11.34 -13.17 -30.30
C HIS A 78 12.22 -13.65 -29.14
N ALA A 79 12.27 -12.92 -28.02
CA ALA A 79 13.05 -13.32 -26.86
C ALA A 79 12.61 -14.70 -26.31
N VAL A 80 11.31 -14.94 -26.21
CA VAL A 80 10.76 -16.24 -25.76
C VAL A 80 11.11 -17.37 -26.73
N THR A 81 10.96 -17.14 -28.03
CA THR A 81 11.26 -18.14 -29.07
C THR A 81 12.74 -18.51 -29.08
N ASP A 82 13.62 -17.52 -28.88
CA ASP A 82 15.07 -17.70 -28.87
C ASP A 82 15.62 -18.20 -27.52
N GLY A 83 14.77 -18.37 -26.50
CA GLY A 83 15.20 -18.71 -25.14
C GLY A 83 16.01 -17.62 -24.43
N ARG A 84 15.85 -16.35 -24.84
CA ARG A 84 16.48 -15.17 -24.23
C ARG A 84 15.65 -14.63 -23.06
N ALA A 85 16.29 -13.89 -22.17
CA ALA A 85 15.61 -13.22 -21.06
C ALA A 85 14.62 -12.16 -21.57
N ILE A 86 13.46 -12.09 -20.95
CA ILE A 86 12.45 -11.07 -21.21
C ILE A 86 12.89 -9.75 -20.58
N HIS A 87 12.58 -8.64 -21.25
CA HIS A 87 12.88 -7.30 -20.75
C HIS A 87 11.65 -6.64 -20.11
N GLN A 88 11.89 -5.79 -19.12
CA GLN A 88 10.92 -4.77 -18.70
C GLN A 88 10.98 -3.57 -19.66
N TYR A 89 9.85 -2.89 -19.80
CA TYR A 89 9.66 -1.69 -20.61
C TYR A 89 8.93 -0.65 -19.75
N TYR A 90 9.45 0.56 -19.67
CA TYR A 90 8.91 1.66 -18.86
C TYR A 90 8.60 1.26 -17.41
N GLY A 91 9.46 0.41 -16.82
CA GLY A 91 9.34 -0.06 -15.44
C GLY A 91 8.35 -1.22 -15.24
N LYS A 92 7.82 -1.81 -16.32
CA LYS A 92 6.79 -2.85 -16.27
C LYS A 92 7.13 -4.04 -17.13
N TRP A 93 6.60 -5.19 -16.75
CA TRP A 93 6.64 -6.40 -17.58
C TRP A 93 5.63 -6.33 -18.74
N PRO A 94 5.80 -7.14 -19.80
CA PRO A 94 4.89 -7.13 -20.94
C PRO A 94 3.60 -7.93 -20.68
N PHE A 95 2.52 -7.22 -20.37
CA PHE A 95 1.20 -7.79 -20.08
C PHE A 95 0.25 -7.78 -21.29
N TRP A 96 -0.55 -8.84 -21.44
CA TRP A 96 -1.68 -8.82 -22.37
C TRP A 96 -2.75 -7.83 -21.90
N ARG A 97 -3.01 -6.81 -22.72
CA ARG A 97 -4.06 -5.83 -22.48
C ARG A 97 -5.42 -6.46 -22.77
N TYR A 98 -6.40 -6.25 -21.88
CA TYR A 98 -7.76 -6.74 -22.08
C TYR A 98 -8.78 -5.61 -21.84
N ALA A 99 -9.70 -5.40 -22.78
CA ALA A 99 -10.71 -4.33 -22.71
C ALA A 99 -10.12 -2.94 -22.38
N GLY A 100 -8.89 -2.66 -22.83
CA GLY A 100 -8.18 -1.41 -22.55
C GLY A 100 -7.44 -1.37 -21.22
N MET A 101 -7.58 -2.37 -20.34
CA MET A 101 -6.81 -2.48 -19.09
C MET A 101 -5.40 -2.98 -19.37
N GLN A 102 -4.40 -2.21 -18.97
CA GLN A 102 -2.99 -2.57 -19.13
C GLN A 102 -2.60 -3.83 -18.35
N GLU A 103 -3.08 -3.96 -17.11
CA GLU A 103 -2.76 -5.07 -16.21
C GLU A 103 -4.04 -5.71 -15.64
N PRO A 104 -4.76 -6.56 -16.41
CA PRO A 104 -6.11 -7.01 -16.06
C PRO A 104 -6.19 -7.74 -14.72
N ALA A 105 -5.18 -8.54 -14.36
CA ALA A 105 -5.15 -9.25 -13.08
C ALA A 105 -5.03 -8.29 -11.90
N SER A 106 -4.10 -7.33 -11.97
CA SER A 106 -3.93 -6.29 -10.95
C SER A 106 -5.21 -5.49 -10.77
N VAL A 107 -5.93 -5.13 -11.85
CA VAL A 107 -7.24 -4.46 -11.76
C VAL A 107 -8.26 -5.30 -10.99
N ILE A 108 -8.42 -6.58 -11.34
CA ILE A 108 -9.39 -7.48 -10.68
C ILE A 108 -9.05 -7.62 -9.19
N PHE A 109 -7.78 -7.82 -8.85
CA PHE A 109 -7.37 -8.00 -7.46
C PHE A 109 -7.42 -6.69 -6.64
N SER A 110 -7.20 -5.52 -7.26
CA SER A 110 -7.48 -4.22 -6.63
C SER A 110 -8.96 -4.05 -6.32
N LEU A 111 -9.86 -4.42 -7.24
CA LEU A 111 -11.31 -4.39 -6.99
C LEU A 111 -11.72 -5.39 -5.89
N ALA A 112 -11.08 -6.56 -5.82
CA ALA A 112 -11.30 -7.52 -4.73
C ALA A 112 -10.89 -6.94 -3.36
N ASN A 113 -9.77 -6.23 -3.30
CA ASN A 113 -9.36 -5.51 -2.09
C ASN A 113 -10.33 -4.39 -1.72
N LEU A 114 -10.75 -3.57 -2.69
CA LEU A 114 -11.77 -2.54 -2.50
C LEU A 114 -13.05 -3.13 -1.89
N TRP A 115 -13.50 -4.27 -2.41
CA TRP A 115 -14.63 -5.02 -1.87
C TRP A 115 -14.39 -5.50 -0.44
N ALA A 116 -13.21 -6.06 -0.15
CA ALA A 116 -12.85 -6.50 1.20
C ALA A 116 -12.91 -5.35 2.22
N HIS A 117 -12.40 -4.16 1.85
CA HIS A 117 -12.49 -2.95 2.68
C HIS A 117 -13.92 -2.43 2.82
N LEU A 118 -14.76 -2.53 1.78
CA LEU A 118 -16.18 -2.17 1.87
C LEU A 118 -16.95 -3.09 2.83
N VAL A 119 -16.69 -4.40 2.77
CA VAL A 119 -17.24 -5.39 3.71
C VAL A 119 -16.77 -5.09 5.13
N GLY A 120 -15.48 -4.83 5.30
CA GLY A 120 -14.86 -4.43 6.57
C GLY A 120 -15.48 -3.16 7.16
N PHE A 121 -15.64 -2.12 6.36
CA PHE A 121 -16.33 -0.87 6.74
C PHE A 121 -17.73 -1.14 7.26
N LYS A 122 -18.52 -1.94 6.53
CA LYS A 122 -19.88 -2.33 6.96
C LYS A 122 -19.85 -3.14 8.26
N GLN A 123 -18.86 -4.00 8.44
CA GLN A 123 -18.68 -4.80 9.66
C GLN A 123 -18.39 -3.91 10.87
N VAL A 124 -17.42 -2.99 10.77
CA VAL A 124 -17.07 -2.02 11.83
C VAL A 124 -18.28 -1.14 12.17
N ARG A 125 -18.95 -0.60 11.14
CA ARG A 125 -20.12 0.29 11.32
C ARG A 125 -21.25 -0.37 12.10
N ARG A 126 -21.53 -1.65 11.82
CA ARG A 126 -22.63 -2.41 12.44
C ARG A 126 -22.27 -2.97 13.82
N LYS A 127 -21.04 -3.43 14.02
CA LYS A 127 -20.67 -4.18 15.24
C LYS A 127 -20.13 -3.31 16.37
N LEU A 128 -19.58 -2.13 16.08
CA LEU A 128 -19.05 -1.24 17.11
C LEU A 128 -20.08 -0.15 17.47
N SER A 129 -20.22 0.15 18.76
CA SER A 129 -21.02 1.28 19.25
C SER A 129 -20.45 2.62 18.75
N ASP A 130 -21.31 3.61 18.53
CA ASP A 130 -20.90 4.99 18.17
C ASP A 130 -20.08 5.67 19.27
N SER A 131 -20.23 5.22 20.53
CA SER A 131 -19.41 5.66 21.66
C SER A 131 -18.02 5.03 21.70
N HIS A 132 -17.73 4.02 20.88
CA HIS A 132 -16.43 3.34 20.92
C HIS A 132 -15.32 4.25 20.32
N PRO A 133 -14.24 4.54 21.06
CA PRO A 133 -13.23 5.53 20.66
C PRO A 133 -12.55 5.20 19.32
N MET A 134 -12.35 3.91 19.02
CA MET A 134 -11.71 3.47 17.77
C MET A 134 -12.62 3.46 16.55
N LYS A 135 -13.95 3.56 16.69
CA LYS A 135 -14.87 3.33 15.57
C LYS A 135 -14.61 4.31 14.42
N LYS A 136 -14.48 5.60 14.73
CA LYS A 136 -14.22 6.65 13.73
C LYS A 136 -12.88 6.44 13.01
N LEU A 137 -11.85 6.03 13.75
CA LEU A 137 -10.52 5.77 13.19
C LEU A 137 -10.53 4.58 12.24
N TYR A 138 -11.20 3.48 12.60
CA TYR A 138 -11.33 2.31 11.73
C TYR A 138 -12.16 2.60 10.48
N LEU A 139 -13.23 3.40 10.60
CA LEU A 139 -14.01 3.83 9.44
C LEU A 139 -13.21 4.76 8.52
N LEU A 140 -12.44 5.71 9.07
CA LEU A 140 -11.55 6.57 8.29
C LEU A 140 -10.51 5.75 7.52
N TRP A 141 -9.80 4.84 8.20
CA TRP A 141 -8.83 3.95 7.57
C TRP A 141 -9.45 3.12 6.44
N SER A 142 -10.67 2.62 6.66
CA SER A 142 -11.41 1.87 5.64
C SER A 142 -11.72 2.72 4.41
N VAL A 143 -12.11 3.99 4.59
CA VAL A 143 -12.35 4.92 3.47
C VAL A 143 -11.05 5.24 2.73
N CYS A 144 -9.96 5.51 3.45
CA CYS A 144 -8.65 5.72 2.83
C CYS A 144 -8.21 4.48 2.03
N SER A 145 -8.43 3.28 2.56
CA SER A 145 -8.08 2.03 1.89
C SER A 145 -8.96 1.76 0.67
N MET A 146 -10.28 2.00 0.74
CA MET A 146 -11.15 1.94 -0.45
C MET A 146 -10.70 2.93 -1.53
N ASN A 147 -10.30 4.15 -1.14
CA ASN A 147 -9.75 5.11 -2.10
C ASN A 147 -8.42 4.63 -2.71
N ALA A 148 -7.52 4.04 -1.93
CA ALA A 148 -6.27 3.46 -2.43
C ALA A 148 -6.52 2.38 -3.47
N TRP A 149 -7.37 1.40 -3.17
CA TRP A 149 -7.66 0.31 -4.10
C TRP A 149 -8.45 0.73 -5.33
N LEU A 150 -9.26 1.80 -5.23
CA LEU A 150 -9.89 2.41 -6.39
C LEU A 150 -8.85 3.03 -7.32
N TRP A 151 -7.93 3.84 -6.80
CA TRP A 151 -6.89 4.46 -7.60
C TRP A 151 -5.90 3.45 -8.16
N SER A 152 -5.59 2.39 -7.41
CA SER A 152 -4.83 1.24 -7.92
C SER A 152 -5.52 0.59 -9.11
N ALA A 153 -6.83 0.28 -9.02
CA ALA A 153 -7.58 -0.28 -10.15
C ALA A 153 -7.58 0.65 -11.38
N ILE A 154 -7.68 1.97 -11.16
CA ILE A 154 -7.63 2.97 -12.23
C ILE A 154 -6.22 3.03 -12.87
N PHE A 155 -5.16 3.01 -12.06
CA PHE A 155 -3.78 3.03 -12.51
C PHE A 155 -3.41 1.79 -13.33
N HIS A 156 -3.73 0.60 -12.85
CA HIS A 156 -3.51 -0.66 -13.60
C HIS A 156 -4.41 -0.79 -14.83
N THR A 157 -5.52 -0.06 -14.88
CA THR A 157 -6.29 0.08 -16.12
C THR A 157 -5.55 0.96 -17.12
N ARG A 158 -5.14 2.15 -16.67
CA ARG A 158 -4.49 3.15 -17.52
C ARG A 158 -3.42 3.91 -16.73
N ASP A 159 -2.18 3.62 -17.08
CA ASP A 159 -1.01 4.31 -16.54
C ASP A 159 -0.82 5.68 -17.20
N THR A 160 -0.90 6.73 -16.39
CA THR A 160 -0.66 8.13 -16.76
C THR A 160 0.00 8.82 -15.57
N PRO A 161 0.69 9.96 -15.76
CA PRO A 161 1.28 10.70 -14.65
C PRO A 161 0.30 11.11 -13.53
N ILE A 162 -0.99 11.22 -13.84
CA ILE A 162 -2.04 11.57 -12.87
C ILE A 162 -2.48 10.32 -12.11
N THR A 163 -2.82 9.25 -12.83
CA THR A 163 -3.29 7.99 -12.22
C THR A 163 -2.20 7.35 -11.38
N GLU A 164 -0.95 7.41 -11.82
CA GLU A 164 0.23 7.05 -11.06
C GLU A 164 0.29 7.80 -9.73
N LYS A 165 0.36 9.14 -9.76
CA LYS A 165 0.45 9.93 -8.52
C LYS A 165 -0.69 9.62 -7.56
N LEU A 166 -1.91 9.48 -8.06
CA LEU A 166 -3.08 9.24 -7.23
C LEU A 166 -3.09 7.83 -6.62
N ASP A 167 -2.59 6.82 -7.31
CA ASP A 167 -2.39 5.49 -6.72
C ASP A 167 -1.39 5.53 -5.57
N TYR A 168 -0.18 6.04 -5.85
CA TYR A 168 0.91 6.12 -4.88
C TYR A 168 0.55 6.97 -3.65
N PHE A 169 -0.06 8.16 -3.86
CA PHE A 169 -0.50 9.02 -2.75
C PHE A 169 -1.58 8.34 -1.91
N SER A 170 -2.51 7.64 -2.56
CA SER A 170 -3.60 6.97 -1.85
C SER A 170 -3.10 5.77 -1.04
N ALA A 171 -2.15 4.98 -1.58
CA ALA A 171 -1.48 3.91 -0.85
C ALA A 171 -0.74 4.45 0.38
N GLY A 172 0.01 5.55 0.21
CA GLY A 172 0.70 6.24 1.31
C GLY A 172 -0.25 6.76 2.39
N LEU A 173 -1.39 7.34 1.99
CA LEU A 173 -2.42 7.78 2.93
C LEU A 173 -3.01 6.61 3.72
N ALA A 174 -3.30 5.49 3.05
CA ALA A 174 -3.90 4.32 3.69
C ALA A 174 -2.95 3.70 4.73
N ILE A 175 -1.67 3.52 4.41
CA ILE A 175 -0.68 2.93 5.33
C ILE A 175 -0.35 3.88 6.49
N LEU A 176 -0.27 5.19 6.23
CA LEU A 176 -0.05 6.20 7.27
C LEU A 176 -1.25 6.28 8.22
N ASN A 177 -2.48 6.22 7.70
CA ASN A 177 -3.68 6.16 8.52
C ASN A 177 -3.74 4.85 9.34
N ALA A 178 -3.23 3.75 8.78
CA ALA A 178 -3.11 2.48 9.50
C ALA A 178 -2.19 2.57 10.71
N LEU A 179 -1.00 3.16 10.51
CA LEU A 179 -0.06 3.44 11.59
C LEU A 179 -0.67 4.41 12.61
N TYR A 180 -1.39 5.44 12.16
CA TYR A 180 -2.03 6.43 13.02
C TYR A 180 -3.01 5.77 14.01
N TYR A 181 -3.99 5.00 13.52
CA TYR A 181 -4.93 4.35 14.45
C TYR A 181 -4.24 3.31 15.33
N THR A 182 -3.18 2.66 14.84
CA THR A 182 -2.39 1.69 15.61
C THR A 182 -1.70 2.36 16.79
N VAL A 183 -1.08 3.52 16.58
CA VAL A 183 -0.50 4.34 17.65
C VAL A 183 -1.57 4.77 18.65
N ILE A 184 -2.70 5.30 18.18
CA ILE A 184 -3.80 5.68 19.07
C ILE A 184 -4.29 4.49 19.91
N ARG A 185 -4.45 3.31 19.29
CA ARG A 185 -4.92 2.09 19.94
C ARG A 185 -3.96 1.58 21.01
N LEU A 186 -2.68 1.40 20.66
CA LEU A 186 -1.73 0.70 21.50
C LEU A 186 -1.20 1.56 22.66
N PHE A 187 -1.22 2.89 22.49
CA PHE A 187 -0.81 3.85 23.51
C PHE A 187 -1.99 4.52 24.23
N HIS A 188 -3.23 4.11 23.93
CA HIS A 188 -4.46 4.60 24.57
C HIS A 188 -4.65 6.12 24.49
N LEU A 189 -4.32 6.71 23.33
CA LEU A 189 -4.34 8.16 23.11
C LEU A 189 -5.70 8.67 22.61
N TYR A 190 -6.77 7.93 22.87
CA TYR A 190 -8.13 8.29 22.46
C TYR A 190 -8.72 9.38 23.37
N GLN A 191 -9.63 10.18 22.81
CA GLN A 191 -10.38 11.17 23.58
C GLN A 191 -11.49 10.47 24.40
N PRO A 192 -11.66 10.81 25.69
CA PRO A 192 -12.81 10.36 26.47
C PRO A 192 -14.12 10.89 25.86
N ALA A 193 -15.20 10.12 25.99
CA ALA A 193 -16.50 10.50 25.42
C ALA A 193 -17.09 11.75 26.11
N ARG A 194 -16.65 12.03 27.34
CA ARG A 194 -16.96 13.26 28.08
C ARG A 194 -15.66 13.97 28.48
N PRO A 195 -15.28 15.08 27.82
CA PRO A 195 -14.13 15.85 28.26
C PRO A 195 -14.43 16.46 29.64
N LYS A 196 -13.70 16.04 30.68
CA LYS A 196 -13.73 16.76 31.96
C LYS A 196 -13.13 18.15 31.73
N LEU A 197 -13.74 19.18 32.31
CA LEU A 197 -13.31 20.59 32.22
C LEU A 197 -11.84 20.81 32.65
N THR A 198 -11.26 19.86 33.39
CA THR A 198 -9.89 19.85 33.92
C THR A 198 -8.92 18.93 33.17
N SER A 199 -9.33 18.24 32.10
CA SER A 199 -8.42 17.38 31.34
C SER A 199 -7.50 18.24 30.47
N GLY A 200 -6.21 18.21 30.80
CA GLY A 200 -5.13 18.85 30.05
C GLY A 200 -5.15 18.51 28.55
N THR A 201 -4.41 19.30 27.77
CA THR A 201 -4.31 19.22 26.31
C THR A 201 -4.26 17.77 25.80
N SER A 202 -5.34 17.34 25.13
CA SER A 202 -5.43 16.01 24.51
C SER A 202 -4.28 15.78 23.53
N ILE A 203 -3.32 14.93 23.89
CA ILE A 203 -2.14 14.55 23.06
C ILE A 203 -2.55 14.05 21.67
N SER A 204 -3.80 13.60 21.51
CA SER A 204 -4.37 13.19 20.22
C SER A 204 -4.35 14.32 19.17
N LYS A 205 -4.53 15.58 19.56
CA LYS A 205 -4.55 16.73 18.61
C LYS A 205 -3.18 17.02 18.00
N PRO A 206 -2.10 17.26 18.77
CA PRO A 206 -0.77 17.45 18.20
C PRO A 206 -0.30 16.23 17.41
N LEU A 207 -0.65 15.01 17.84
CA LEU A 207 -0.35 13.80 17.07
C LEU A 207 -1.08 13.77 15.72
N THR A 208 -2.36 14.15 15.68
CA THR A 208 -3.12 14.25 14.41
C THR A 208 -2.44 15.24 13.47
N LEU A 209 -2.06 16.42 13.99
CA LEU A 209 -1.37 17.45 13.20
C LEU A 209 -0.01 16.97 12.69
N LEU A 210 0.73 16.20 13.50
CA LEU A 210 2.00 15.58 13.09
C LEU A 210 1.79 14.64 11.90
N PHE A 211 0.82 13.72 11.97
CA PHE A 211 0.55 12.79 10.87
C PHE A 211 0.07 13.50 9.60
N ILE A 212 -0.77 14.53 9.73
CA ILE A 212 -1.16 15.39 8.60
C ILE A 212 0.07 16.09 8.01
N GLY A 213 0.94 16.64 8.86
CA GLY A 213 2.18 17.30 8.43
C GLY A 213 3.14 16.36 7.71
N ILE A 214 3.31 15.13 8.22
CA ILE A 214 4.11 14.07 7.57
C ILE A 214 3.56 13.78 6.17
N TYR A 215 2.24 13.60 6.05
CA TYR A 215 1.61 13.35 4.75
C TYR A 215 1.75 14.54 3.80
N ALA A 216 1.49 15.76 4.28
CA ALA A 216 1.63 16.97 3.48
C ALA A 216 3.07 17.16 2.97
N ALA A 217 4.07 16.92 3.82
CA ALA A 217 5.47 16.95 3.43
C ALA A 217 5.82 15.87 2.40
N HIS A 218 5.29 14.66 2.56
CA HIS A 218 5.46 13.55 1.61
C HIS A 218 4.90 13.90 0.21
N ILE A 219 3.67 14.44 0.16
CA ILE A 219 3.04 14.89 -1.09
C ILE A 219 3.80 16.05 -1.70
N TYR A 220 4.19 17.05 -0.89
CA TYR A 220 4.98 18.18 -1.37
C TYR A 220 6.29 17.72 -2.00
N TYR A 221 7.02 16.83 -1.33
CA TYR A 221 8.27 16.28 -1.86
C TYR A 221 8.07 15.60 -3.21
N LEU A 222 7.14 14.64 -3.29
CA LEU A 222 6.86 13.88 -4.52
C LEU A 222 6.25 14.71 -5.67
N THR A 223 5.75 15.91 -5.39
CA THR A 223 5.20 16.82 -6.41
C THR A 223 6.15 17.95 -6.81
N SER A 224 7.11 18.29 -5.96
CA SER A 224 8.04 19.42 -6.18
C SER A 224 9.13 19.14 -7.22
N GLY A 225 9.49 17.86 -7.43
CA GLY A 225 10.53 17.44 -8.35
C GLY A 225 10.08 17.32 -9.82
N PRO A 226 11.03 17.31 -10.78
CA PRO A 226 10.74 17.12 -12.20
C PRO A 226 10.31 15.68 -12.55
N ARG A 227 10.59 14.71 -11.67
CA ARG A 227 10.22 13.29 -11.81
C ARG A 227 9.72 12.77 -10.48
N PHE A 228 8.86 11.76 -10.54
CA PHE A 228 8.40 11.04 -9.36
C PHE A 228 9.55 10.20 -8.78
N ASP A 229 9.82 10.32 -7.48
CA ASP A 229 10.88 9.57 -6.81
C ASP A 229 10.32 8.27 -6.19
N TYR A 230 10.33 7.20 -6.99
CA TYR A 230 9.86 5.88 -6.56
C TYR A 230 10.69 5.30 -5.42
N THR A 231 12.00 5.58 -5.39
CA THR A 231 12.89 5.08 -4.34
C THR A 231 12.50 5.67 -2.99
N TYR A 232 12.36 6.99 -2.92
CA TYR A 232 11.88 7.67 -1.73
C TYR A 232 10.48 7.17 -1.34
N ASN A 233 9.54 7.10 -2.29
CA ASN A 233 8.18 6.64 -2.00
C ASN A 233 8.19 5.23 -1.40
N THR A 234 8.97 4.32 -1.98
CA THR A 234 9.06 2.93 -1.53
C THR A 234 9.65 2.87 -0.12
N ILE A 235 10.74 3.61 0.15
CA ILE A 235 11.34 3.70 1.48
C ILE A 235 10.35 4.25 2.50
N PHE A 236 9.62 5.31 2.15
CA PHE A 236 8.61 5.93 3.01
C PHE A 236 7.52 4.93 3.39
N ASN A 237 6.89 4.29 2.41
CA ASN A 237 5.82 3.32 2.63
C ASN A 237 6.30 2.07 3.38
N LEU A 238 7.47 1.54 3.02
CA LEU A 238 8.08 0.40 3.70
C LEU A 238 8.37 0.73 5.17
N THR A 239 8.87 1.93 5.46
CA THR A 239 9.13 2.39 6.83
C THR A 239 7.83 2.41 7.64
N LEU A 240 6.76 3.01 7.10
CA LEU A 240 5.45 3.04 7.78
C LEU A 240 4.89 1.62 8.00
N GLY A 241 4.99 0.75 7.00
CA GLY A 241 4.55 -0.65 7.09
C GLY A 241 5.34 -1.46 8.12
N VAL A 242 6.65 -1.31 8.17
CA VAL A 242 7.52 -1.96 9.18
C VAL A 242 7.19 -1.48 10.59
N LEU A 243 7.02 -0.17 10.80
CA LEU A 243 6.61 0.37 12.09
C LEU A 243 5.24 -0.16 12.54
N HIS A 244 4.27 -0.20 11.61
CA HIS A 244 2.95 -0.78 11.85
C HIS A 244 3.06 -2.25 12.28
N ASN A 245 3.80 -3.06 11.51
CA ASN A 245 3.95 -4.49 11.77
C ASN A 245 4.76 -4.78 13.05
N LEU A 246 5.75 -3.95 13.37
CA LEU A 246 6.49 -4.04 14.64
C LEU A 246 5.55 -3.85 15.83
N LEU A 247 4.71 -2.83 15.80
CA LEU A 247 3.74 -2.54 16.86
C LEU A 247 2.74 -3.69 17.06
N TRP A 248 2.21 -4.26 15.98
CA TRP A 248 1.30 -5.40 16.06
C TRP A 248 1.99 -6.71 16.45
N THR A 249 3.26 -6.88 16.11
CA THR A 249 4.10 -7.99 16.62
C THR A 249 4.24 -7.87 18.13
N LEU A 250 4.62 -6.68 18.63
CA LEU A 250 4.72 -6.42 20.07
C LEU A 250 3.39 -6.66 20.78
N TYR A 251 2.26 -6.32 20.15
CA TYR A 251 0.93 -6.62 20.68
C TYR A 251 0.64 -8.13 20.73
N ALA A 252 1.06 -8.90 19.72
CA ALA A 252 0.77 -10.34 19.62
C ALA A 252 1.60 -11.20 20.59
N LEU A 253 2.78 -10.74 20.98
CA LEU A 253 3.73 -11.48 21.83
C LEU A 253 3.12 -11.94 23.17
N PRO A 254 3.68 -13.00 23.79
CA PRO A 254 3.40 -13.34 25.18
C PRO A 254 3.64 -12.15 26.12
N SER A 255 2.87 -12.05 27.20
CA SER A 255 2.92 -10.90 28.11
C SER A 255 4.30 -10.65 28.74
N GLY A 256 5.11 -11.69 28.94
CA GLY A 256 6.48 -11.55 29.46
C GLY A 256 7.49 -10.99 28.45
N LEU A 257 7.19 -11.07 27.15
CA LEU A 257 8.09 -10.62 26.06
C LEU A 257 7.65 -9.29 25.44
N SER A 258 6.39 -8.91 25.61
CA SER A 258 5.85 -7.68 25.05
C SER A 258 6.33 -6.44 25.80
N LEU A 259 6.84 -5.45 25.08
CA LEU A 259 7.16 -4.13 25.64
C LEU A 259 5.91 -3.26 25.88
N LEU A 260 4.76 -3.64 25.31
CA LEU A 260 3.49 -2.92 25.44
C LEU A 260 2.78 -3.32 26.75
N ARG A 261 3.30 -2.82 27.88
CA ARG A 261 2.83 -3.18 29.23
C ARG A 261 1.34 -2.92 29.48
N SER A 262 0.72 -1.97 28.77
CA SER A 262 -0.68 -1.59 28.91
C SER A 262 -1.55 -1.96 27.70
N ARG A 263 -1.12 -2.89 26.84
CA ARG A 263 -1.85 -3.33 25.62
C ARG A 263 -3.35 -3.61 25.78
N PHE A 264 -3.77 -4.09 26.96
CA PHE A 264 -5.18 -4.30 27.32
C PHE A 264 -5.55 -3.43 28.52
N PRO A 265 -6.26 -2.31 28.33
CA PRO A 265 -6.62 -1.41 29.42
C PRO A 265 -7.52 -2.11 30.46
N GLY A 266 -7.36 -1.78 31.73
CA GLY A 266 -8.16 -2.37 32.83
C GLY A 266 -7.89 -3.86 33.10
N ARG A 267 -6.89 -4.48 32.47
CA ARG A 267 -6.56 -5.90 32.66
C ARG A 267 -5.17 -6.09 33.28
N PRO A 268 -4.94 -7.18 34.05
CA PRO A 268 -3.63 -7.47 34.61
C PRO A 268 -2.59 -7.72 33.51
N ARG A 269 -1.30 -7.48 33.79
CA ARG A 269 -0.21 -7.62 32.80
C ARG A 269 -0.17 -8.97 32.10
N GLY A 270 -0.54 -10.05 32.79
CA GLY A 270 -0.60 -11.41 32.24
C GLY A 270 -1.79 -11.67 31.30
N TYR A 271 -2.74 -10.75 31.19
CA TYR A 271 -3.90 -10.93 30.32
C TYR A 271 -3.49 -10.92 28.85
N ARG A 272 -3.82 -12.00 28.15
CA ARG A 272 -3.65 -12.13 26.70
C ARG A 272 -4.81 -12.98 26.15
N PRO A 273 -5.80 -12.37 25.47
CA PRO A 273 -6.89 -13.10 24.87
C PRO A 273 -6.37 -13.93 23.68
N SER A 274 -7.05 -15.04 23.37
CA SER A 274 -6.64 -15.97 22.30
C SER A 274 -6.56 -15.30 20.93
N PHE A 275 -7.44 -14.33 20.65
CA PHE A 275 -7.46 -13.59 19.39
C PHE A 275 -6.22 -12.71 19.19
N ALA A 276 -5.42 -12.41 20.23
CA ALA A 276 -4.21 -11.59 20.07
C ALA A 276 -3.18 -12.23 19.13
N SER A 277 -3.19 -13.56 19.01
CA SER A 277 -2.37 -14.31 18.04
C SER A 277 -2.69 -13.96 16.58
N LYS A 278 -3.93 -13.54 16.28
CA LYS A 278 -4.35 -13.13 14.94
C LYS A 278 -3.59 -11.91 14.44
N ALA A 279 -3.20 -10.99 15.33
CA ALA A 279 -2.33 -9.87 14.95
C ALA A 279 -0.95 -10.35 14.47
N GLY A 280 -0.38 -11.36 15.15
CA GLY A 280 0.88 -11.98 14.73
C GLY A 280 0.75 -12.69 13.39
N LEU A 281 -0.35 -13.42 13.19
CA LEU A 281 -0.65 -14.06 11.90
C LEU A 281 -0.83 -13.02 10.78
N PHE A 282 -1.53 -11.92 11.05
CA PHE A 282 -1.66 -10.81 10.10
C PHE A 282 -0.30 -10.24 9.71
N VAL A 283 0.59 -9.99 10.68
CA VAL A 283 1.96 -9.53 10.39
C VAL A 283 2.70 -10.55 9.53
N ALA A 284 2.65 -11.84 9.87
CA ALA A 284 3.32 -12.88 9.07
C ALA A 284 2.78 -12.92 7.62
N LEU A 285 1.45 -12.87 7.44
CA LEU A 285 0.82 -12.89 6.12
C LEU A 285 1.13 -11.63 5.31
N THR A 286 1.07 -10.44 5.92
CA THR A 286 1.41 -9.19 5.23
C THR A 286 2.88 -9.11 4.87
N THR A 287 3.79 -9.54 5.75
CA THR A 287 5.22 -9.62 5.44
C THR A 287 5.49 -10.62 4.31
N ALA A 288 4.86 -11.80 4.33
CA ALA A 288 4.97 -12.77 3.25
C ALA A 288 4.42 -12.24 1.91
N ALA A 289 3.29 -11.53 1.94
CA ALA A 289 2.75 -10.88 0.76
C ALA A 289 3.71 -9.82 0.22
N THR A 290 4.18 -8.88 1.06
CA THR A 290 5.13 -7.83 0.64
C THR A 290 6.45 -8.41 0.14
N ALA A 291 6.88 -9.58 0.60
CA ALA A 291 8.06 -10.25 0.07
C ALA A 291 7.90 -10.68 -1.41
N LEU A 292 6.66 -10.80 -1.93
CA LEU A 292 6.43 -11.08 -3.36
C LEU A 292 7.01 -9.99 -4.25
N GLU A 293 6.87 -8.72 -3.85
CA GLU A 293 7.41 -7.55 -4.56
C GLU A 293 8.93 -7.63 -4.74
N VAL A 294 9.64 -8.33 -3.84
CA VAL A 294 11.10 -8.49 -3.92
C VAL A 294 11.51 -9.48 -5.02
N PHE A 295 10.65 -10.43 -5.37
CA PHE A 295 10.98 -11.42 -6.39
C PHE A 295 10.88 -10.89 -7.82
N ASP A 296 10.04 -9.88 -8.07
CA ASP A 296 9.86 -9.18 -9.37
C ASP A 296 10.02 -10.09 -10.61
N PHE A 297 9.23 -11.18 -10.66
CA PHE A 297 9.32 -12.16 -11.74
C PHE A 297 8.43 -11.79 -12.94
N PRO A 298 8.80 -12.18 -14.18
CA PRO A 298 8.00 -11.89 -15.36
C PRO A 298 6.62 -12.60 -15.33
N PRO A 299 5.58 -11.99 -15.90
CA PRO A 299 4.20 -12.46 -15.75
C PRO A 299 3.99 -13.84 -16.36
N TRP A 300 3.46 -14.76 -15.56
CA TRP A 300 2.95 -16.04 -16.01
C TRP A 300 1.80 -15.83 -16.98
N GLY A 301 1.94 -16.41 -18.17
CA GLY A 301 0.99 -16.23 -19.27
C GLY A 301 0.85 -14.78 -19.73
N ARG A 302 1.82 -13.89 -19.43
CA ARG A 302 1.73 -12.43 -19.67
C ARG A 302 0.54 -11.77 -18.97
N VAL A 303 0.05 -12.34 -17.87
CA VAL A 303 -1.09 -11.79 -17.11
C VAL A 303 -0.81 -11.71 -15.61
N LEU A 304 -0.14 -12.70 -15.02
CA LEU A 304 0.06 -12.78 -13.56
C LEU A 304 1.53 -12.64 -13.19
N ASP A 305 1.92 -11.50 -12.64
CA ASP A 305 3.26 -11.25 -12.09
C ASP A 305 3.28 -11.25 -10.55
N ALA A 306 4.44 -10.94 -9.98
CA ALA A 306 4.64 -10.82 -8.54
C ALA A 306 3.69 -9.77 -7.92
N HIS A 307 3.51 -8.64 -8.59
CA HIS A 307 2.69 -7.53 -8.13
C HIS A 307 1.21 -7.90 -8.10
N ALA A 308 0.67 -8.51 -9.15
CA ALA A 308 -0.70 -9.01 -9.17
C ALA A 308 -0.94 -10.05 -8.06
N LEU A 309 0.03 -10.93 -7.77
CA LEU A 309 -0.08 -11.89 -6.66
C LEU A 309 -0.08 -11.20 -5.28
N TRP A 310 0.67 -10.09 -5.11
CA TRP A 310 0.59 -9.27 -3.91
C TRP A 310 -0.82 -8.69 -3.71
N HIS A 311 -1.46 -8.19 -4.78
CA HIS A 311 -2.86 -7.74 -4.72
C HIS A 311 -3.80 -8.89 -4.36
N ALA A 312 -3.63 -10.05 -4.99
CA ALA A 312 -4.46 -11.22 -4.73
C ALA A 312 -4.36 -11.68 -3.26
N ALA A 313 -3.15 -11.67 -2.69
CA ALA A 313 -2.90 -12.08 -1.31
C ALA A 313 -3.48 -11.08 -0.29
N THR A 314 -3.44 -9.77 -0.57
CA THR A 314 -3.88 -8.73 0.37
C THR A 314 -5.40 -8.70 0.56
N ALA A 315 -6.20 -9.10 -0.43
CA ALA A 315 -7.67 -9.10 -0.33
C ALA A 315 -8.22 -9.99 0.82
N PRO A 316 -7.88 -11.28 0.94
CA PRO A 316 -8.30 -12.10 2.07
C PRO A 316 -7.66 -11.66 3.39
N ILE A 317 -6.42 -11.13 3.36
CA ILE A 317 -5.74 -10.59 4.54
C ILE A 317 -6.52 -9.39 5.10
N ALA A 318 -7.04 -8.50 4.24
CA ALA A 318 -7.85 -7.37 4.66
C ALA A 318 -9.11 -7.82 5.39
N TYR A 319 -9.83 -8.81 4.85
CA TYR A 319 -11.00 -9.38 5.53
C TYR A 319 -10.66 -9.96 6.91
N PHE A 320 -9.58 -10.75 6.99
CA PHE A 320 -9.07 -11.28 8.25
C PHE A 320 -8.72 -10.17 9.26
N TRP A 321 -8.13 -9.08 8.78
CA TRP A 321 -7.75 -7.95 9.63
C TRP A 321 -8.97 -7.25 10.25
N TYR A 322 -10.03 -6.99 9.49
CA TYR A 322 -11.26 -6.42 10.03
C TYR A 322 -11.89 -7.31 11.11
N GLN A 323 -11.89 -8.62 10.92
CA GLN A 323 -12.39 -9.54 11.94
C GLN A 323 -11.59 -9.41 13.24
N PHE A 324 -10.27 -9.32 13.14
CA PHE A 324 -9.41 -9.07 14.30
C PHE A 324 -9.70 -7.71 14.94
N LEU A 325 -9.76 -6.62 14.18
CA LEU A 325 -10.01 -5.27 14.71
C LEU A 325 -11.34 -5.19 15.48
N VAL A 326 -12.38 -5.86 15.00
CA VAL A 326 -13.67 -5.94 15.69
C VAL A 326 -13.57 -6.79 16.95
N GLN A 327 -12.86 -7.91 16.93
CA GLN A 327 -12.64 -8.74 18.14
C GLN A 327 -11.86 -7.98 19.20
N ASP A 328 -10.79 -7.28 18.80
CA ASP A 328 -10.00 -6.42 19.68
C ASP A 328 -10.87 -5.31 20.29
N ALA A 329 -11.70 -4.64 19.51
CA ALA A 329 -12.58 -3.57 19.98
C ALA A 329 -13.75 -4.06 20.88
N LEU A 330 -14.18 -5.32 20.75
CA LEU A 330 -15.24 -5.89 21.59
C LEU A 330 -14.71 -6.59 22.86
N ASP A 331 -13.39 -6.69 23.01
CA ASP A 331 -12.74 -7.27 24.17
C ASP A 331 -13.15 -6.55 25.46
N GLN A 332 -13.23 -7.31 26.55
CA GLN A 332 -13.70 -6.77 27.82
C GLN A 332 -12.75 -5.71 28.42
N SER A 333 -11.49 -5.63 27.99
CA SER A 333 -10.55 -4.56 28.37
C SER A 333 -11.06 -3.16 28.04
N TRP A 334 -11.96 -3.03 27.05
CA TRP A 334 -12.57 -1.75 26.71
C TRP A 334 -13.77 -1.36 27.59
N ARG A 335 -14.37 -2.31 28.32
CA ARG A 335 -15.67 -2.08 28.99
C ARG A 335 -15.57 -1.32 30.31
N GLU A 336 -14.52 -1.53 31.11
CA GLU A 336 -14.39 -0.86 32.41
C GLU A 336 -14.18 0.66 32.32
N PRO A 337 -13.38 1.20 31.36
CA PRO A 337 -13.28 2.64 31.15
C PRO A 337 -14.61 3.28 30.71
N LEU A 338 -15.38 2.62 29.84
CA LEU A 338 -16.66 3.12 29.31
C LEU A 338 -17.80 3.07 30.34
N LEU A 339 -17.81 2.07 31.23
CA LEU A 339 -18.82 1.96 32.30
C LEU A 339 -18.60 2.95 33.46
N ARG A 340 -17.36 3.39 33.71
CA ARG A 340 -17.07 4.45 34.68
C ARG A 340 -17.58 5.81 34.19
N GLU A 341 -17.53 6.09 32.89
CA GLU A 341 -18.11 7.31 32.29
C GLU A 341 -19.65 7.38 32.34
N HIS A 342 -20.33 6.24 32.46
CA HIS A 342 -21.80 6.18 32.57
C HIS A 342 -22.33 6.23 34.00
N ARG A 343 -21.49 6.02 35.02
CA ARG A 343 -21.86 6.07 36.45
C ARG A 343 -21.49 7.38 37.17
N THR A 344 -20.83 8.29 36.47
CA THR A 344 -20.54 9.66 36.91
C THR A 344 -21.19 10.64 35.95
#